data_AF-A0A060BYG7-F1
#
_entry.id   AF-A0A060BYG7-F1
#
_cell.length_a   1.000
_cell.length_b   1.000
_cell.length_c   1.000
_cell.angle_alpha   90.00
_cell.angle_beta   90.00
_cell.angle_gamma   90.00
#
_symmetry.space_group_name_H-M   'P 1'
#
loop_
_entity.id
_entity.type
_entity.pdbx_description
1 polymer ?
#
loop_
_entity_poly.entity_id
_entity_poly.type
_entity_poly.pdbx_seq_one_letter_code
_entity_poly.pdbx_strand_id
1 'polypeptide(L)' 'MAILIQQDWTQSIIFCTDCYVDPFGQNDAYFTEQLLRLPNTHWCYLNLYSAPACQETAYRRNQYITFGSFNNFAKTT' A
#
# COMPACT_ATOMS: atom_id res chain seq x y z
N MET A 1 -4.69 -4.87 -16.57
CA MET A 1 -5.17 -6.18 -16.07
C MET A 1 -6.53 -5.94 -15.41
N ALA A 2 -7.59 -6.39 -16.07
CA ALA A 2 -8.94 -6.29 -15.53
C ALA A 2 -9.09 -7.36 -14.44
N ILE A 3 -9.28 -6.94 -13.20
CA ILE A 3 -9.72 -7.84 -12.13
C ILE A 3 -11.18 -8.16 -12.47
N LEU A 4 -11.45 -9.42 -12.86
CA LEU A 4 -12.82 -9.91 -13.05
C LEU A 4 -13.48 -9.95 -11.68
N ILE A 5 -14.23 -8.90 -11.35
CA ILE A 5 -15.08 -8.84 -10.17
C ILE A 5 -16.32 -9.69 -10.49
N GLN A 6 -16.23 -11.00 -10.34
CA GLN A 6 -17.31 -11.96 -10.59
C GLN A 6 -18.13 -12.31 -9.33
N GLN A 7 -18.26 -11.40 -8.37
CA GLN A 7 -19.15 -11.56 -7.23
C GLN A 7 -20.01 -10.32 -7.05
N ASP A 8 -21.30 -10.53 -6.79
CA ASP A 8 -22.32 -9.49 -6.68
C ASP A 8 -22.27 -8.89 -5.26
N TRP A 9 -21.43 -7.87 -5.08
CA TRP A 9 -21.04 -7.31 -3.77
C TRP A 9 -21.99 -6.24 -3.22
N THR A 10 -23.19 -6.09 -3.78
CA THR A 10 -24.02 -4.88 -3.61
C THR A 10 -24.74 -4.74 -2.26
N GLN A 11 -24.50 -5.63 -1.29
CA GLN A 11 -25.27 -5.67 -0.02
C GLN A 11 -24.45 -5.93 1.26
N SER A 12 -23.12 -6.07 1.22
CA SER A 12 -22.31 -6.37 2.43
C SER A 12 -21.19 -5.35 2.63
N ILE A 13 -21.02 -4.87 3.87
CA ILE A 13 -19.91 -3.99 4.24
C ILE A 13 -18.63 -4.82 4.26
N ILE A 14 -17.70 -4.49 3.38
CA ILE A 14 -16.46 -5.25 3.14
C ILE A 14 -15.27 -4.33 3.22
N PHE A 15 -14.20 -4.83 3.83
CA PHE A 15 -12.91 -4.17 3.87
C PHE A 15 -11.95 -4.86 2.90
N CYS A 16 -11.39 -4.11 1.95
CA CYS A 16 -10.47 -4.62 0.95
C CYS A 16 -9.03 -4.58 1.46
N THR A 17 -8.41 -5.75 1.53
CA THR A 17 -7.03 -5.93 1.99
C THR A 17 -6.29 -6.91 1.06
N ASP A 18 -5.06 -7.27 1.41
CA ASP A 18 -4.29 -8.25 0.66
C ASP A 18 -3.59 -9.28 1.55
N CYS A 19 -3.04 -10.32 0.92
CA CYS A 19 -2.43 -11.45 1.61
C CYS A 19 -1.12 -11.10 2.34
N TYR A 20 -0.51 -9.95 2.07
CA TYR A 20 0.75 -9.52 2.69
C TYR A 20 0.50 -8.61 3.91
N VAL A 21 -0.45 -7.68 3.80
CA VAL A 21 -0.83 -6.77 4.88
C VAL A 21 -1.66 -7.49 5.93
N ASP A 22 -2.59 -8.36 5.50
CA ASP A 22 -3.46 -9.09 6.41
C ASP A 22 -3.66 -10.55 5.98
N PRO A 23 -2.75 -11.45 6.38
CA PRO A 23 -2.86 -12.86 6.06
C PRO A 23 -4.09 -13.50 6.72
N PHE A 24 -4.61 -14.56 6.10
CA PHE A 24 -5.80 -15.27 6.56
C PHE A 24 -5.66 -15.76 8.01
N GLY A 25 -6.67 -15.50 8.84
CA GLY A 25 -6.79 -16.04 10.20
C GLY A 25 -5.98 -15.30 11.25
N GLN A 26 -5.22 -14.26 10.89
CA GLN A 26 -4.39 -13.54 11.86
C GLN A 26 -5.13 -12.38 12.52
N ASN A 27 -5.85 -11.56 11.74
CA ASN A 27 -6.45 -10.33 12.24
C ASN A 27 -7.97 -10.27 12.10
N ASP A 28 -8.64 -11.32 11.61
CA ASP A 28 -10.09 -11.33 11.36
C ASP A 28 -10.93 -10.94 12.60
N ALA A 29 -10.44 -11.22 13.81
CA ALA A 29 -11.13 -10.85 15.05
C ALA A 29 -11.17 -9.34 15.34
N TYR A 30 -10.31 -8.55 14.69
CA TYR A 30 -10.23 -7.10 14.89
C TYR A 30 -11.07 -6.30 13.89
N PHE A 31 -11.69 -6.98 12.91
CA PHE A 31 -12.53 -6.36 11.90
C PHE A 31 -14.00 -6.75 12.14
N THR A 32 -14.88 -5.75 12.05
CA THR A 32 -16.32 -5.99 12.06
C THR A 32 -16.86 -6.34 10.67
N GLU A 33 -16.15 -5.88 9.65
CA GLU A 33 -16.39 -6.10 8.24
C GLU A 33 -15.79 -7.43 7.77
N GLN A 34 -16.36 -7.98 6.69
CA GLN A 34 -15.73 -9.11 6.03
C GLN A 34 -14.51 -8.64 5.24
N LEU A 35 -13.40 -9.38 5.37
CA LEU A 35 -12.14 -9.08 4.72
C LEU A 35 -12.08 -9.71 3.33
N LEU A 36 -12.11 -8.88 2.29
CA LEU A 36 -11.79 -9.29 0.93
C LEU A 36 -10.28 -9.20 0.73
N ARG A 37 -9.62 -10.36 0.70
CA ARG A 37 -8.16 -10.48 0.52
C ARG A 37 -7.83 -10.70 -0.94
N LEU A 38 -7.16 -9.72 -1.55
CA LEU A 38 -6.60 -9.86 -2.89
C LEU A 38 -5.40 -10.82 -2.87
N PRO A 39 -5.19 -11.61 -3.96
CA PRO A 39 -4.13 -12.62 -3.99
C PRO A 39 -2.71 -12.04 -4.05
N ASN A 40 -2.56 -10.78 -4.45
CA ASN A 40 -1.27 -10.08 -4.57
C ASN A 40 -1.25 -8.82 -3.72
N THR A 41 -1.03 -7.64 -4.30
CA THR A 41 -1.09 -6.35 -3.58
C THR A 41 -2.42 -5.66 -3.82
N HIS A 42 -2.97 -5.03 -2.77
CA HIS A 42 -4.11 -4.12 -2.90
C HIS A 42 -3.73 -2.72 -3.40
N TRP A 43 -2.43 -2.44 -3.58
CA TRP A 43 -1.97 -1.14 -4.06
C TRP A 43 -2.13 -1.02 -5.57
N CYS A 44 -3.16 -0.30 -5.98
CA CYS A 44 -3.47 0.02 -7.37
C CYS A 44 -3.03 1.44 -7.72
N TYR A 45 -1.75 1.76 -7.55
CA TYR A 45 -1.24 3.08 -7.92
C TYR A 45 -1.05 3.20 -9.43
N LEU A 46 -1.72 4.18 -10.03
CA LEU A 46 -1.37 4.68 -11.35
C LEU A 46 -0.27 5.74 -11.18
N ASN A 47 0.67 5.80 -12.11
CA ASN A 47 1.60 6.91 -12.14
C ASN A 47 0.85 8.20 -12.51
N LEU A 48 0.56 9.05 -11.52
CA LEU A 48 -0.25 10.27 -11.72
C LEU A 48 0.53 11.39 -12.43
N TYR A 49 1.87 11.35 -12.40
CA TYR A 49 2.73 12.40 -12.96
C TYR A 49 4.03 11.83 -13.52
N SER A 50 4.63 12.53 -14.49
CA SER A 50 5.99 12.23 -14.91
C SER A 50 6.96 12.53 -13.76
N ALA A 51 7.73 11.52 -13.34
CA ALA A 51 8.78 11.73 -12.36
C ALA A 51 9.82 12.71 -12.92
N PRO A 52 10.35 13.65 -12.10
CA PRO A 52 11.41 14.54 -12.54
C PRO A 52 12.67 13.74 -12.91
N ALA A 53 13.54 14.33 -13.73
CA ALA A 53 14.82 13.73 -14.05
C ALA A 53 15.64 13.49 -12.77
N CYS A 54 16.35 12.35 -12.73
CA CYS A 54 17.21 11.99 -11.62
C CYS A 54 18.28 13.09 -11.41
N GLN A 55 18.37 13.61 -10.18
CA GLN A 55 19.38 14.59 -9.78
C GLN A 55 20.53 13.90 -9.05
N GLU A 56 21.55 14.67 -8.67
CA GLU A 56 22.63 14.19 -7.83
C GLU A 56 22.09 13.63 -6.50
N THR A 57 22.45 12.39 -6.19
CA THR A 57 22.02 11.71 -4.95
C THR A 57 22.62 12.38 -3.72
N ALA A 58 21.86 12.45 -2.62
CA ALA A 58 22.29 13.09 -1.38
C ALA A 58 23.63 12.56 -0.83
N TYR A 59 23.91 11.25 -0.95
CA TYR A 59 25.19 10.69 -0.47
C TYR A 59 26.41 11.22 -1.24
N ARG A 60 26.26 11.50 -2.55
CA ARG A 60 27.35 12.05 -3.38
C ARG A 60 27.63 13.49 -2.99
N ARG A 61 26.59 14.30 -2.81
CA ARG A 61 26.73 15.68 -2.36
C ARG A 61 27.32 15.77 -0.95
N ASN A 62 26.89 14.89 -0.05
CA ASN A 62 27.25 14.95 1.37
C ASN A 62 28.55 14.20 1.71
N GLN A 63 29.04 13.31 0.83
CA GLN A 63 30.22 12.45 1.05
C GLN A 63 30.08 11.46 2.23
N TYR A 64 28.84 11.13 2.61
CA TYR A 64 28.51 10.10 3.60
C TYR A 64 27.13 9.49 3.32
N ILE A 65 26.85 8.33 3.92
CA ILE A 65 25.55 7.64 3.79
C ILE A 65 24.44 8.51 4.38
N THR A 66 23.49 8.90 3.54
CA THR A 66 22.34 9.74 3.95
C THR A 66 21.07 8.90 4.03
N PHE A 67 20.45 8.83 5.21
CA PHE A 67 19.13 8.23 5.40
C PHE A 67 18.05 9.33 5.34
N GLY A 68 16.93 9.04 4.69
CA GLY A 68 15.79 9.94 4.60
C GLY A 68 14.48 9.20 4.87
N SER A 69 13.60 9.80 5.66
CA SER A 69 12.26 9.29 5.95
C SER A 69 11.23 10.33 5.52
N PHE A 70 10.56 10.07 4.39
CA PHE A 70 9.53 10.95 3.84
C PHE A 70 8.14 10.55 4.33
N ASN A 71 7.99 10.47 5.65
CA ASN A 71 6.72 10.13 6.29
C ASN A 71 6.03 11.37 6.84
N ASN A 72 4.72 11.28 7.03
CA ASN A 72 3.98 12.28 7.81
C ASN A 72 4.56 12.34 9.23
N PHE A 73 4.74 13.53 9.80
CA PHE A 73 5.27 13.73 11.16
C PHE A 73 4.51 12.94 12.24
N ALA A 74 3.21 12.70 12.05
CA ALA A 74 2.43 11.86 12.96
C ALA A 74 2.93 10.39 13.04
N LYS A 75 3.77 9.95 12.10
CA LYS A 75 4.38 8.62 12.07
C LYS A 75 5.81 8.60 12.63
N THR A 76 6.36 9.73 13.07
CA THR A 76 7.79 9.90 13.39
C THR A 76 8.04 10.15 14.89
N THR A 77 7.06 9.86 15.75
CA THR A 77 7.21 9.87 17.21
C THR A 77 7.19 8.44 17.71
#